data_AF-A0A0C3IWR2-F1
#
_entry.id   AF-A0A0C3IWR2-F1
#
_cell.length_a   1.000
_cell.length_b   1.000
_cell.length_c   1.000
_cell.angle_alpha   90.00
_cell.angle_beta   90.00
_cell.angle_gamma   90.00
#
_symmetry.space_group_name_H-M   'P 1'
#
loop_
_entity.id
_entity.type
_entity.pdbx_description
1 polymer ?
#
loop_
_entity_poly.entity_id
_entity_poly.type
_entity_poly.pdbx_seq_one_letter_code
_entity_poly.pdbx_strand_id
1 'polypeptide(L)'
;MADIGKQIADRGWRQGSVLRCDDYRLLGARYCEGRPEADVIGLVVSQSCDLTHESLEGEPFAEILIGFRADDEAALKLRGNRSAGKHPRCLHMPIRQGRDEVWFAFLPWDRVLVDRAALADCIPHDEWVVLQADLDVMANWLAQRYVRAAFPDDFNTLLDATRSKQKKLHVRLSPDVSGLYARLNPDRDLLEGERYVLDLLALVPEFRRDELSSVSKSVQALIDSIRATGIDVRGNVRMEDEVSYGLVRSFRRFPLEHLSLRGDPPDPMPLELSAGDRRG
;
A
#
# COMPACT_ATOMS: atom_id res chain seq x y z
N MET A 1 -3.88 -38.73 4.67
CA MET A 1 -4.64 -37.55 4.21
C MET A 1 -3.79 -36.89 3.14
N ALA A 2 -4.36 -36.56 1.98
CA ALA A 2 -3.63 -35.75 1.02
C ALA A 2 -3.24 -34.43 1.72
N ASP A 3 -2.00 -33.99 1.51
CA ASP A 3 -1.57 -32.69 1.99
C ASP A 3 -2.44 -31.62 1.30
N ILE A 4 -3.36 -31.04 2.06
CA ILE A 4 -4.34 -30.07 1.58
C ILE A 4 -3.64 -28.83 1.00
N GLY A 5 -2.51 -28.44 1.58
CA GLY A 5 -1.69 -27.34 1.08
C GLY A 5 -1.14 -27.65 -0.30
N LYS A 6 -0.64 -28.88 -0.50
CA LYS A 6 -0.23 -29.37 -1.82
C LYS A 6 -1.41 -29.45 -2.80
N GLN A 7 -2.58 -29.91 -2.38
CA GLN A 7 -3.76 -29.96 -3.25
C GLN A 7 -4.16 -28.56 -3.75
N ILE A 8 -4.13 -27.55 -2.88
CA ILE A 8 -4.39 -26.15 -3.24
C ILE A 8 -3.33 -25.64 -4.23
N ALA A 9 -2.05 -25.94 -3.98
CA ALA A 9 -0.94 -25.58 -4.86
C ALA A 9 -1.06 -26.22 -6.26
N ASP A 10 -1.34 -27.53 -6.31
CA ASP A 10 -1.46 -28.31 -7.55
C ASP A 10 -2.64 -27.83 -8.40
N ARG A 11 -3.65 -27.19 -7.79
CA ARG A 11 -4.76 -26.52 -8.48
C ARG A 11 -4.44 -25.09 -8.95
N GLY A 12 -3.25 -24.59 -8.66
CA GLY A 12 -2.74 -23.32 -9.17
C GLY A 12 -3.11 -22.08 -8.35
N TRP A 13 -3.64 -22.26 -7.14
CA TRP A 13 -3.94 -21.15 -6.23
C TRP A 13 -2.66 -20.48 -5.73
N ARG A 14 -2.66 -19.15 -5.75
CA ARG A 14 -1.58 -18.30 -5.26
C ARG A 14 -2.12 -16.93 -4.86
N GLN A 15 -1.29 -16.12 -4.21
CA GLN A 15 -1.61 -14.70 -4.06
C GLN A 15 -1.85 -14.08 -5.44
N GLY A 16 -2.93 -13.31 -5.57
CA GLY A 16 -3.34 -12.69 -6.83
C GLY A 16 -4.23 -13.58 -7.71
N SER A 17 -4.54 -14.82 -7.30
CA SER A 17 -5.55 -15.64 -7.97
C SER A 17 -6.94 -15.01 -7.86
N VAL A 18 -7.72 -15.09 -8.95
CA VAL A 18 -9.10 -14.58 -9.01
C VAL A 18 -10.07 -15.77 -8.88
N LEU A 19 -11.13 -15.63 -8.08
CA LEU A 19 -12.20 -16.63 -8.00
C LEU A 19 -13.00 -16.68 -9.32
N ARG A 20 -13.53 -17.85 -9.67
CA ARG A 20 -14.50 -17.97 -10.77
C ARG A 20 -15.89 -17.52 -10.32
N CYS A 21 -16.73 -17.06 -11.25
CA CYS A 21 -18.10 -16.65 -10.95
C CYS A 21 -18.90 -17.75 -10.22
N ASP A 22 -18.78 -19.01 -10.65
CA ASP A 22 -19.44 -20.17 -10.02
C ASP A 22 -19.04 -20.37 -8.54
N ASP A 23 -17.87 -19.85 -8.16
CA ASP A 23 -17.31 -19.94 -6.81
C ASP A 23 -17.63 -18.69 -5.96
N TYR A 24 -18.33 -17.68 -6.50
CA TYR A 24 -18.68 -16.46 -5.74
C TYR A 24 -19.64 -16.71 -4.59
N ARG A 25 -20.29 -17.88 -4.55
CA ARG A 25 -20.98 -18.36 -3.34
C ARG A 25 -20.08 -18.35 -2.09
N LEU A 26 -18.76 -18.50 -2.25
CA LEU A 26 -17.78 -18.42 -1.16
C LEU A 26 -17.67 -17.00 -0.57
N LEU A 27 -18.04 -15.98 -1.34
CA LEU A 27 -18.04 -14.58 -0.89
C LEU A 27 -19.25 -14.26 0.01
N GLY A 28 -20.28 -15.09 -0.05
CA GLY A 28 -21.55 -14.92 0.65
C GLY A 28 -22.58 -14.11 -0.14
N ALA A 29 -23.85 -14.26 0.26
CA ALA A 29 -25.00 -13.71 -0.47
C ALA A 29 -24.94 -12.19 -0.69
N ARG A 30 -24.37 -11.44 0.27
CA ARG A 30 -24.29 -9.97 0.24
C ARG A 30 -23.59 -9.39 -1.00
N TYR A 31 -22.73 -10.17 -1.67
CA TYR A 31 -22.01 -9.72 -2.87
C TYR A 31 -22.60 -10.25 -4.17
N CYS A 32 -23.41 -11.31 -4.09
CA CYS A 32 -24.01 -11.95 -5.26
C CYS A 32 -25.43 -11.43 -5.53
N GLU A 33 -26.11 -10.86 -4.54
CA GLU A 33 -27.48 -10.38 -4.69
C GLU A 33 -27.57 -9.05 -5.46
N GLY A 34 -28.35 -9.05 -6.54
CA GLY A 34 -28.76 -7.84 -7.26
C GLY A 34 -27.67 -7.18 -8.11
N ARG A 35 -26.53 -7.84 -8.35
CA ARG A 35 -25.45 -7.35 -9.20
C ARG A 35 -25.14 -8.33 -10.33
N PRO A 36 -24.78 -7.85 -11.53
CA PRO A 36 -24.23 -8.72 -12.57
C PRO A 36 -22.95 -9.40 -12.07
N GLU A 37 -22.82 -10.71 -12.30
CA GLU A 37 -21.64 -11.47 -11.89
C GLU A 37 -20.33 -10.90 -12.48
N ALA A 38 -20.40 -10.36 -13.71
CA ALA A 38 -19.27 -9.72 -14.38
C ALA A 38 -18.77 -8.43 -13.69
N ASP A 39 -19.52 -7.90 -12.72
CA ASP A 39 -19.18 -6.65 -12.04
C ASP A 39 -18.51 -6.86 -10.68
N VAL A 40 -18.38 -8.11 -10.23
CA VAL A 40 -17.80 -8.49 -8.94
C VAL A 40 -16.63 -9.44 -9.18
N ILE A 41 -15.57 -9.31 -8.38
CA ILE A 41 -14.46 -10.26 -8.34
C ILE A 41 -14.03 -10.54 -6.90
N GLY A 42 -13.58 -11.77 -6.67
CA GLY A 42 -12.85 -12.15 -5.46
C GLY A 42 -11.38 -12.35 -5.78
N LEU A 43 -10.50 -11.54 -5.21
CA LEU A 43 -9.05 -11.62 -5.39
C LEU A 43 -8.40 -12.20 -4.14
N VAL A 44 -7.63 -13.28 -4.28
CA VAL A 44 -6.89 -13.89 -3.16
C VAL A 44 -5.73 -12.97 -2.75
N VAL A 45 -5.69 -12.55 -1.48
CA VAL A 45 -4.65 -11.66 -0.96
C VAL A 45 -3.74 -12.29 0.09
N SER A 46 -4.14 -13.43 0.67
CA SER A 46 -3.23 -14.28 1.47
C SER A 46 -1.97 -14.62 0.69
N GLN A 47 -0.82 -14.70 1.37
CA GLN A 47 0.42 -15.09 0.72
C GLN A 47 0.33 -16.53 0.22
N SER A 48 1.05 -16.82 -0.87
CA SER A 48 1.03 -18.17 -1.45
C SER A 48 1.48 -19.24 -0.45
N CYS A 49 2.42 -18.92 0.45
CA CYS A 49 2.84 -19.85 1.51
C CYS A 49 1.74 -20.16 2.53
N ASP A 50 0.89 -19.19 2.84
CA ASP A 50 -0.24 -19.36 3.77
C ASP A 50 -1.31 -20.24 3.11
N LEU A 51 -1.57 -20.01 1.82
CA LEU A 51 -2.49 -20.83 1.02
C LEU A 51 -2.05 -22.29 0.95
N THR A 52 -0.74 -22.56 0.91
CA THR A 52 -0.18 -23.91 0.80
C THR A 52 0.27 -24.50 2.14
N HIS A 53 -0.05 -23.86 3.26
CA HIS A 53 0.33 -24.35 4.59
C HIS A 53 -0.29 -25.74 4.87
N GLU A 54 0.46 -26.67 5.45
CA GLU A 54 0.00 -28.05 5.64
C GLU A 54 -1.15 -28.18 6.66
N SER A 55 -1.17 -27.30 7.67
CA SER A 55 -2.15 -27.35 8.76
C SER A 55 -3.29 -26.36 8.52
N LEU A 56 -4.53 -26.89 8.47
CA LEU A 56 -5.76 -26.10 8.48
C LEU A 56 -6.06 -25.52 9.86
N GLU A 57 -5.53 -26.09 10.94
CA GLU A 57 -5.70 -25.51 12.28
C GLU A 57 -4.80 -24.29 12.46
N GLY A 58 -3.55 -24.37 11.94
CA GLY A 58 -2.59 -23.27 12.01
C GLY A 58 -2.89 -22.14 11.03
N GLU A 59 -3.42 -22.47 9.84
CA GLU A 59 -3.82 -21.51 8.81
C GLU A 59 -5.16 -21.94 8.19
N PRO A 60 -6.30 -21.60 8.81
CA PRO A 60 -7.63 -22.08 8.39
C PRO A 60 -8.23 -21.32 7.22
N PHE A 61 -7.80 -20.09 6.96
CA PHE A 61 -8.54 -19.19 6.07
C PHE A 61 -7.69 -18.67 4.91
N ALA A 62 -8.34 -18.50 3.76
CA ALA A 62 -7.84 -17.65 2.70
C ALA A 62 -8.57 -16.30 2.77
N GLU A 63 -7.81 -15.22 2.76
CA GLU A 63 -8.36 -13.86 2.69
C GLU A 63 -8.62 -13.49 1.23
N ILE A 64 -9.87 -13.10 0.95
CA ILE A 64 -10.34 -12.68 -0.36
C ILE A 64 -10.74 -11.21 -0.30
N LEU A 65 -10.11 -10.39 -1.13
CA LEU A 65 -10.43 -8.98 -1.34
C LEU A 65 -11.49 -8.85 -2.44
N ILE A 66 -12.56 -8.12 -2.13
CA ILE A 66 -13.69 -7.95 -3.04
C ILE A 66 -13.50 -6.72 -3.90
N GLY A 67 -13.58 -6.91 -5.21
CA GLY A 67 -13.48 -5.85 -6.21
C GLY A 67 -14.80 -5.65 -6.93
N PHE A 68 -15.13 -4.40 -7.22
CA PHE A 68 -16.25 -4.03 -8.08
C PHE A 68 -15.75 -3.36 -9.34
N ARG A 69 -16.36 -3.67 -10.48
CA ARG A 69 -16.01 -3.08 -11.77
C ARG A 69 -16.06 -1.55 -11.72
N ALA A 70 -15.07 -0.90 -12.33
CA ALA A 70 -14.77 0.52 -12.21
C ALA A 70 -14.42 1.15 -13.57
N ASP A 71 -15.31 0.96 -14.55
CA ASP A 71 -15.21 1.45 -15.92
C ASP A 71 -16.25 2.52 -16.27
N ASP A 72 -17.16 2.86 -15.36
CA ASP A 72 -18.08 3.98 -15.54
C ASP A 72 -17.37 5.35 -15.58
N GLU A 73 -18.10 6.38 -16.04
CA GLU A 73 -17.56 7.73 -16.21
C GLU A 73 -17.04 8.33 -14.88
N ALA A 74 -17.68 8.02 -13.76
CA ALA A 74 -17.26 8.50 -12.45
C ALA A 74 -15.95 7.84 -12.00
N ALA A 75 -15.81 6.54 -12.22
CA ALA A 75 -14.62 5.76 -11.92
C ALA A 75 -13.42 6.20 -12.77
N LEU A 76 -13.65 6.47 -14.06
CA LEU A 76 -12.64 7.01 -14.98
C LEU A 76 -12.09 8.35 -14.51
N LYS A 77 -12.96 9.29 -14.09
CA LYS A 77 -12.56 10.60 -13.54
C LYS A 77 -11.69 10.47 -12.28
N LEU A 78 -11.89 9.42 -11.49
CA LEU A 78 -11.19 9.22 -10.22
C LEU A 78 -9.93 8.34 -10.35
N ARG A 79 -9.75 7.64 -11.48
CA ARG A 79 -8.68 6.66 -11.69
C ARG A 79 -7.28 7.21 -11.40
N GLY A 80 -6.97 8.42 -11.86
CA GLY A 80 -5.64 9.03 -11.64
C GLY A 80 -5.26 9.26 -10.18
N ASN A 81 -6.26 9.42 -9.29
CA ASN A 81 -6.09 9.61 -7.85
C ASN A 81 -6.23 8.32 -7.04
N ARG A 82 -6.82 7.26 -7.62
CA ARG A 82 -7.12 5.99 -6.93
C ARG A 82 -6.28 4.82 -7.44
N SER A 83 -5.55 4.97 -8.53
CA SER A 83 -4.58 3.96 -8.99
C SER A 83 -3.26 4.06 -8.23
N ALA A 84 -2.42 3.03 -8.37
CA ALA A 84 -1.08 2.98 -7.80
C ALA A 84 -1.05 3.21 -6.27
N GLY A 85 -2.09 2.78 -5.55
CA GLY A 85 -2.15 2.89 -4.08
C GLY A 85 -2.23 4.32 -3.51
N LYS A 86 -2.41 5.33 -4.38
CA LYS A 86 -2.44 6.74 -3.97
C LYS A 86 -3.52 7.05 -2.95
N HIS A 87 -4.70 6.48 -3.11
CA HIS A 87 -5.81 6.78 -2.21
C HIS A 87 -5.91 5.75 -1.08
N PRO A 88 -5.88 6.19 0.19
CA PRO A 88 -5.71 5.29 1.33
C PRO A 88 -6.86 4.32 1.58
N ARG A 89 -8.02 4.61 0.99
CA ARG A 89 -9.30 3.91 1.25
C ARG A 89 -9.93 3.33 -0.02
N CYS A 90 -9.31 3.48 -1.19
CA CYS A 90 -9.85 2.96 -2.44
C CYS A 90 -8.72 2.78 -3.45
N LEU A 91 -8.56 1.58 -3.98
CA LEU A 91 -7.57 1.24 -5.00
C LEU A 91 -8.29 0.89 -6.29
N HIS A 92 -7.98 1.61 -7.37
CA HIS A 92 -8.37 1.21 -8.72
C HIS A 92 -7.20 0.45 -9.35
N MET A 93 -7.42 -0.79 -9.75
CA MET A 93 -6.39 -1.67 -10.28
C MET A 93 -6.89 -2.38 -11.56
N PRO A 94 -6.05 -2.48 -12.60
CA PRO A 94 -6.38 -3.27 -13.77
C PRO A 94 -6.21 -4.76 -13.48
N ILE A 95 -7.07 -5.58 -14.08
CA ILE A 95 -6.91 -7.03 -14.16
C ILE A 95 -7.02 -7.40 -15.63
N ARG A 96 -6.08 -8.22 -16.10
CA ARG A 96 -6.10 -8.66 -17.49
C ARG A 96 -7.12 -9.75 -17.67
N GLN A 97 -7.95 -9.61 -18.69
CA GLN A 97 -8.84 -10.66 -19.20
C GLN A 97 -8.38 -10.99 -20.62
N GLY A 98 -7.52 -12.00 -20.75
CA GLY A 98 -6.85 -12.31 -22.02
C GLY A 98 -5.99 -11.14 -22.54
N ARG A 99 -6.47 -10.46 -23.60
CA ARG A 99 -5.79 -9.31 -24.21
C ARG A 99 -6.26 -7.95 -23.69
N ASP A 100 -7.42 -7.92 -23.02
CA ASP A 100 -8.04 -6.69 -22.54
C ASP A 100 -7.68 -6.44 -21.07
N GLU A 101 -7.86 -5.20 -20.63
CA GLU A 101 -7.75 -4.80 -19.23
C GLU A 101 -9.11 -4.33 -18.71
N VAL A 102 -9.57 -4.98 -17.64
CA VAL A 102 -10.79 -4.61 -16.93
C VAL A 102 -10.40 -4.00 -15.59
N TRP A 103 -10.98 -2.86 -15.25
CA TRP A 103 -10.61 -2.11 -14.05
C TRP A 103 -11.56 -2.39 -12.90
N PHE A 104 -11.01 -2.60 -11.71
CA PHE A 104 -11.77 -2.84 -10.49
C PHE A 104 -11.39 -1.84 -9.41
N ALA A 105 -12.39 -1.43 -8.62
CA ALA A 105 -12.25 -0.68 -7.41
C ALA A 105 -12.29 -1.64 -6.21
N PHE A 106 -11.26 -1.55 -5.38
CA PHE A 106 -11.11 -2.32 -4.15
C PHE A 106 -11.14 -1.38 -2.95
N LEU A 107 -11.72 -1.85 -1.85
CA LEU A 107 -11.73 -1.17 -0.56
C LEU A 107 -10.99 -2.02 0.47
N PRO A 108 -10.13 -1.42 1.32
CA PRO A 108 -9.21 -2.20 2.15
C PRO A 108 -9.91 -2.90 3.32
N TRP A 109 -11.21 -2.67 3.55
CA TRP A 109 -12.01 -3.37 4.54
C TRP A 109 -13.01 -4.35 3.91
N ASP A 110 -13.12 -4.35 2.58
CA ASP A 110 -14.10 -5.16 1.87
C ASP A 110 -13.50 -6.51 1.53
N ARG A 111 -13.37 -7.33 2.58
CA ARG A 111 -12.66 -8.61 2.58
C ARG A 111 -13.51 -9.67 3.25
N VAL A 112 -13.29 -10.90 2.85
CA VAL A 112 -13.88 -12.08 3.47
C VAL A 112 -12.81 -13.12 3.75
N LEU A 113 -12.99 -13.85 4.85
CA LEU A 113 -12.23 -15.05 5.14
C LEU A 113 -13.04 -16.23 4.63
N VAL A 114 -12.45 -16.99 3.71
CA VAL A 114 -13.02 -18.22 3.19
C VAL A 114 -12.28 -19.38 3.83
N ASP A 115 -12.99 -20.44 4.21
CA ASP A 115 -12.35 -21.70 4.62
C ASP A 115 -11.40 -22.14 3.51
N ARG A 116 -10.11 -22.21 3.83
CA ARG A 116 -9.07 -22.51 2.87
C ARG A 116 -9.25 -23.89 2.24
N ALA A 117 -9.85 -24.83 2.96
CA ALA A 117 -10.16 -26.16 2.43
C ALA A 117 -11.13 -26.09 1.23
N ALA A 118 -12.00 -25.07 1.15
CA ALA A 118 -12.89 -24.89 0.00
C ALA A 118 -12.14 -24.62 -1.31
N LEU A 119 -10.93 -24.04 -1.25
CA LEU A 119 -10.10 -23.82 -2.44
C LEU A 119 -9.59 -25.14 -3.03
N ALA A 120 -9.48 -26.18 -2.22
CA ALA A 120 -9.07 -27.50 -2.67
C ALA A 120 -10.10 -28.19 -3.57
N ASP A 121 -11.33 -27.66 -3.63
CA ASP A 121 -12.42 -28.14 -4.48
C ASP A 121 -12.68 -27.25 -5.69
N CYS A 122 -12.08 -26.07 -5.75
CA CYS A 122 -12.22 -25.08 -6.82
C CYS A 122 -10.90 -24.87 -7.57
N ILE A 123 -10.92 -24.14 -8.68
CA ILE A 123 -9.72 -23.70 -9.40
C ILE A 123 -9.79 -22.19 -9.61
N PRO A 124 -8.65 -21.47 -9.64
CA PRO A 124 -8.66 -20.05 -9.96
C PRO A 124 -9.16 -19.81 -11.38
N HIS A 125 -9.61 -18.59 -11.64
CA HIS A 125 -9.96 -18.16 -12.98
C HIS A 125 -8.70 -18.20 -13.87
N ASP A 126 -8.82 -18.85 -15.01
CA ASP A 126 -7.77 -19.10 -16.01
C ASP A 126 -7.46 -17.90 -16.91
N GLU A 127 -8.49 -17.14 -17.31
CA GLU A 127 -8.33 -15.97 -18.18
C GLU A 127 -7.96 -14.68 -17.45
N TRP A 128 -8.17 -14.63 -16.12
CA TRP A 128 -8.01 -13.42 -15.32
C TRP A 128 -6.66 -13.40 -14.63
N VAL A 129 -5.83 -12.42 -14.99
CA VAL A 129 -4.44 -12.35 -14.54
C VAL A 129 -4.16 -10.99 -13.93
N VAL A 130 -3.74 -11.01 -12.66
CA VAL A 130 -3.14 -9.85 -11.99
C VAL A 130 -1.64 -9.86 -12.28
N LEU A 131 -1.11 -8.74 -12.80
CA LEU A 131 0.33 -8.60 -13.04
C LEU A 131 1.07 -8.44 -11.71
N GLN A 132 2.32 -8.92 -11.64
CA GLN A 132 3.12 -8.85 -10.40
C GLN A 132 3.24 -7.41 -9.87
N ALA A 133 3.48 -6.43 -10.75
CA ALA A 133 3.59 -5.03 -10.35
C ALA A 133 2.30 -4.47 -9.71
N ASP A 134 1.14 -4.91 -10.18
CA ASP A 134 -0.16 -4.51 -9.60
C ASP A 134 -0.41 -5.25 -8.28
N LEU A 135 0.02 -6.51 -8.18
CA LEU A 135 -0.04 -7.29 -6.95
C LEU A 135 0.82 -6.67 -5.83
N ASP A 136 2.03 -6.22 -6.17
CA ASP A 136 2.93 -5.54 -5.23
C ASP A 136 2.31 -4.23 -4.71
N VAL A 137 1.71 -3.45 -5.61
CA VAL A 137 0.96 -2.23 -5.24
C VAL A 137 -0.19 -2.57 -4.30
N MET A 138 -0.97 -3.61 -4.59
CA MET A 138 -2.10 -4.03 -3.76
C MET A 138 -1.65 -4.48 -2.38
N ALA A 139 -0.62 -5.32 -2.29
CA ALA A 139 -0.08 -5.82 -1.02
C ALA A 139 0.42 -4.67 -0.15
N ASN A 140 1.21 -3.76 -0.73
CA ASN A 140 1.68 -2.57 -0.02
C ASN A 140 0.50 -1.67 0.39
N TRP A 141 -0.47 -1.44 -0.49
CA TRP A 141 -1.65 -0.64 -0.19
C TRP A 141 -2.48 -1.20 0.98
N LEU A 142 -2.62 -2.53 1.09
CA LEU A 142 -3.25 -3.18 2.23
C LEU A 142 -2.43 -3.01 3.52
N ALA A 143 -1.11 -3.24 3.45
CA ALA A 143 -0.21 -3.08 4.59
C ALA A 143 -0.23 -1.66 5.15
N GLN A 144 -0.28 -0.65 4.28
CA GLN A 144 -0.37 0.77 4.63
C GLN A 144 -1.57 1.09 5.54
N ARG A 145 -2.62 0.26 5.61
CA ARG A 145 -3.69 0.45 6.59
C ARG A 145 -3.18 0.37 8.04
N TYR A 146 -2.12 -0.40 8.29
CA TYR A 146 -1.59 -0.66 9.63
C TYR A 146 -0.30 0.11 9.92
N VAL A 147 0.53 0.38 8.91
CA VAL A 147 1.84 1.02 9.09
C VAL A 147 1.85 2.53 8.87
N ARG A 148 0.74 3.11 8.38
CA ARG A 148 0.63 4.57 8.19
C ARG A 148 0.94 5.32 9.48
N ALA A 149 1.89 6.24 9.38
CA ALA A 149 2.20 7.15 10.47
C ALA A 149 0.98 8.03 10.81
N ALA A 150 0.54 7.97 12.05
CA ALA A 150 -0.37 8.95 12.61
C ALA A 150 0.47 10.09 13.20
N PHE A 151 0.26 11.31 12.70
CA PHE A 151 0.80 12.52 13.29
C PHE A 151 -0.23 13.17 14.21
N PRO A 152 0.19 13.97 15.21
CA PRO A 152 -0.72 14.68 16.10
C PRO A 152 -1.75 15.55 15.36
N ASP A 153 -2.92 15.76 15.96
CA ASP A 153 -4.04 16.46 15.32
C ASP A 153 -3.72 17.95 15.11
N ASP A 154 -3.03 18.59 16.05
CA ASP A 154 -2.57 19.97 15.90
C ASP A 154 -1.61 20.10 14.71
N PHE A 155 -0.71 19.12 14.54
CA PHE A 155 0.23 19.11 13.42
C PHE A 155 -0.51 18.97 12.08
N ASN A 156 -1.46 18.03 12.00
CA ASN A 156 -2.29 17.85 10.80
C ASN A 156 -3.08 19.13 10.46
N THR A 157 -3.66 19.78 11.47
CA THR A 157 -4.41 21.04 11.33
C THR A 157 -3.53 22.16 10.77
N LEU A 158 -2.29 22.28 11.26
CA LEU A 158 -1.35 23.27 10.73
C LEU A 158 -0.97 22.97 9.27
N LEU A 159 -0.76 21.70 8.91
CA LEU A 159 -0.44 21.32 7.54
C LEU A 159 -1.59 21.54 6.56
N ASP A 160 -2.84 21.39 7.00
CA ASP A 160 -4.02 21.56 6.14
C ASP A 160 -4.09 22.95 5.49
N ALA A 161 -3.59 23.99 6.17
CA ALA A 161 -3.49 25.35 5.64
C ALA A 161 -2.68 25.45 4.33
N THR A 162 -1.77 24.51 4.08
CA THR A 162 -0.91 24.50 2.88
C THR A 162 -1.06 23.24 2.02
N ARG A 163 -2.08 22.41 2.28
CA ARG A 163 -2.31 21.11 1.62
C ARG A 163 -2.28 21.17 0.09
N SER A 164 -2.87 22.20 -0.52
CA SER A 164 -2.92 22.35 -1.98
C SER A 164 -1.54 22.59 -2.61
N LYS A 165 -0.68 23.36 -1.94
CA LYS A 165 0.71 23.62 -2.37
C LYS A 165 1.58 22.40 -2.15
N GLN A 166 1.46 21.76 -0.98
CA GLN A 166 2.14 20.51 -0.66
C GLN A 166 1.83 19.43 -1.71
N LYS A 167 0.56 19.27 -2.08
CA LYS A 167 0.14 18.31 -3.12
C LYS A 167 0.84 18.53 -4.46
N LYS A 168 0.99 19.78 -4.91
CA LYS A 168 1.67 20.09 -6.18
C LYS A 168 3.17 19.77 -6.12
N LEU A 169 3.83 20.18 -5.05
CA LEU A 169 5.26 19.93 -4.84
C LEU A 169 5.53 18.42 -4.72
N HIS A 170 4.61 17.71 -4.08
CA HIS A 170 4.67 16.28 -3.92
C HIS A 170 4.56 15.52 -5.24
N VAL A 171 3.58 15.86 -6.09
CA VAL A 171 3.44 15.25 -7.42
C VAL A 171 4.73 15.39 -8.23
N ARG A 172 5.46 16.49 -8.05
CA ARG A 172 6.76 16.72 -8.68
C ARG A 172 7.90 15.89 -8.07
N LEU A 173 7.84 15.58 -6.78
CA LEU A 173 8.84 14.75 -6.08
C LEU A 173 8.66 13.25 -6.36
N SER A 174 7.41 12.78 -6.37
CA SER A 174 7.07 11.35 -6.43
C SER A 174 7.77 10.52 -7.52
N PRO A 175 8.05 11.01 -8.75
CA PRO A 175 8.73 10.18 -9.75
C PRO A 175 10.24 10.04 -9.51
N ASP A 176 10.84 10.84 -8.63
CA ASP A 176 12.30 10.97 -8.48
C ASP A 176 12.80 10.57 -7.08
N VAL A 177 11.90 10.27 -6.16
CA VAL A 177 12.23 9.85 -4.79
C VAL A 177 11.64 8.48 -4.51
N SER A 178 12.36 7.66 -3.74
CA SER A 178 11.85 6.40 -3.21
C SER A 178 11.09 6.58 -1.90
N GLY A 179 11.29 7.71 -1.23
CA GLY A 179 10.54 8.05 -0.03
C GLY A 179 10.79 9.45 0.48
N LEU A 180 9.77 10.00 1.14
CA LEU A 180 9.86 11.19 1.95
C LEU A 180 9.54 10.80 3.40
N TYR A 181 10.47 11.05 4.30
CA TYR A 181 10.39 10.67 5.70
C TYR A 181 10.41 11.93 6.57
N ALA A 182 9.79 11.84 7.73
CA ALA A 182 9.60 12.91 8.69
C ALA A 182 9.87 12.43 10.11
N ARG A 183 10.56 13.27 10.88
CA ARG A 183 10.68 13.15 12.32
C ARG A 183 10.14 14.43 12.95
N LEU A 184 9.15 14.28 13.81
CA LEU A 184 8.45 15.39 14.47
C LEU A 184 8.86 15.48 15.93
N ASN A 185 9.04 16.70 16.43
CA ASN A 185 9.28 16.98 17.85
C ASN A 185 8.51 18.25 18.27
N PRO A 186 7.67 18.23 19.31
CA PRO A 186 7.24 17.04 20.03
C PRO A 186 6.40 16.11 19.14
N ASP A 187 6.43 14.80 19.39
CA ASP A 187 5.58 13.81 18.72
C ASP A 187 4.27 13.60 19.50
N ARG A 188 3.58 14.71 19.75
CA ARG A 188 2.29 14.82 20.44
C ARG A 188 1.71 16.21 20.15
N ASP A 189 0.43 16.42 20.48
CA ASP A 189 -0.18 17.74 20.40
C ASP A 189 0.57 18.77 21.25
N LEU A 190 0.49 20.03 20.83
CA LEU A 190 1.31 21.09 21.41
C LEU A 190 0.76 21.49 22.78
N LEU A 191 1.67 21.73 23.73
CA LEU A 191 1.33 22.47 24.95
C LEU A 191 1.42 23.97 24.68
N GLU A 192 0.85 24.76 25.58
CA GLU A 192 0.85 26.22 25.46
C GLU A 192 2.28 26.77 25.31
N GLY A 193 2.50 27.54 24.23
CA GLY A 193 3.80 28.15 23.90
C GLY A 193 4.79 27.24 23.16
N GLU A 194 4.48 25.95 22.97
CA GLU A 194 5.34 25.05 22.18
C GLU A 194 5.18 25.27 20.66
N ARG A 195 6.17 24.78 19.92
CA ARG A 195 6.14 24.73 18.45
C ARG A 195 6.71 23.40 17.97
N TYR A 196 6.20 22.92 16.84
CA TYR A 196 6.76 21.77 16.17
C TYR A 196 8.10 22.08 15.51
N VAL A 197 9.01 21.12 15.62
CA VAL A 197 10.21 20.97 14.80
C VAL A 197 10.04 19.72 13.94
N LEU A 198 10.14 19.88 12.62
CA LEU A 198 10.00 18.82 11.62
C LEU A 198 11.33 18.65 10.88
N ASP A 199 11.95 17.48 11.02
CA ASP A 199 13.05 17.07 10.15
C ASP A 199 12.50 16.25 8.97
N LEU A 200 12.74 16.69 7.75
CA LEU A 200 12.40 15.98 6.52
C LEU A 200 13.63 15.29 5.92
N LEU A 201 13.45 14.09 5.40
CA LEU A 201 14.47 13.33 4.67
C LEU A 201 13.85 12.79 3.39
N ALA A 202 14.34 13.24 2.23
CA ALA A 202 14.00 12.65 0.94
C ALA A 202 15.13 11.73 0.47
N LEU A 203 14.78 10.52 0.03
CA LEU A 203 15.72 9.55 -0.53
C LEU A 203 15.56 9.48 -2.04
N VAL A 204 16.68 9.59 -2.76
CA VAL A 204 16.76 9.50 -4.22
C VAL A 204 17.42 8.17 -4.58
N PRO A 205 16.76 7.30 -5.37
CA PRO A 205 17.36 6.04 -5.77
C PRO A 205 18.54 6.26 -6.72
N GLU A 206 19.47 5.32 -6.75
CA GLU A 206 20.74 5.46 -7.50
C GLU A 206 20.50 5.77 -9.00
N PHE A 207 19.51 5.12 -9.61
CA PHE A 207 19.15 5.33 -11.02
C PHE A 207 18.51 6.71 -11.32
N ARG A 208 18.20 7.51 -10.29
CA ARG A 208 17.71 8.90 -10.39
C ARG A 208 18.73 9.92 -9.87
N ARG A 209 20.01 9.55 -9.75
CA ARG A 209 21.08 10.44 -9.28
C ARG A 209 21.10 11.81 -9.97
N ASP A 210 20.85 11.86 -11.27
CA ASP A 210 20.85 13.11 -12.04
C ASP A 210 19.73 14.08 -11.60
N GLU A 211 18.66 13.57 -10.97
CA GLU A 211 17.54 14.36 -10.49
C GLU A 211 17.77 14.94 -9.08
N LEU A 212 18.88 14.61 -8.41
CA LEU A 212 19.17 15.03 -7.03
C LEU A 212 19.03 16.55 -6.82
N SER A 213 19.48 17.35 -7.79
CA SER A 213 19.36 18.82 -7.73
C SER A 213 17.91 19.29 -7.86
N SER A 214 17.12 18.66 -8.74
CA SER A 214 15.70 18.96 -8.96
C SER A 214 14.86 18.58 -7.73
N VAL A 215 15.13 17.40 -7.16
CA VAL A 215 14.54 16.93 -5.91
C VAL A 215 14.86 17.89 -4.78
N SER A 216 16.13 18.30 -4.62
CA SER A 216 16.56 19.25 -3.58
C SER A 216 15.81 20.57 -3.63
N LYS A 217 15.62 21.14 -4.83
CA LYS A 217 14.81 22.36 -5.03
C LYS A 217 13.34 22.14 -4.63
N SER A 218 12.80 20.97 -4.94
CA SER A 218 11.42 20.63 -4.63
C SER A 218 11.18 20.39 -3.14
N VAL A 219 12.12 19.74 -2.46
CA VAL A 219 12.11 19.58 -1.00
C VAL A 219 12.25 20.95 -0.33
N GLN A 220 13.13 21.83 -0.82
CA GLN A 220 13.25 23.18 -0.26
C GLN A 220 11.95 23.98 -0.38
N ALA A 221 11.28 23.93 -1.53
CA ALA A 221 9.98 24.56 -1.70
C ALA A 221 8.91 23.98 -0.75
N LEU A 222 9.00 22.67 -0.43
CA LEU A 222 8.11 22.03 0.54
C LEU A 222 8.40 22.51 1.97
N ILE A 223 9.67 22.60 2.35
CA ILE A 223 10.13 23.19 3.62
C ILE A 223 9.57 24.60 3.78
N ASP A 224 9.73 25.44 2.77
CA ASP A 224 9.28 26.84 2.81
C ASP A 224 7.74 26.92 2.93
N SER A 225 7.03 26.03 2.24
CA SER A 225 5.57 25.94 2.35
C SER A 225 5.11 25.52 3.74
N ILE A 226 5.80 24.58 4.39
CA ILE A 226 5.44 24.11 5.74
C ILE A 226 5.85 25.15 6.79
N ARG A 227 7.01 25.81 6.65
CA ARG A 227 7.42 26.89 7.58
C ARG A 227 6.41 28.03 7.65
N ALA A 228 5.70 28.29 6.55
CA ALA A 228 4.64 29.30 6.52
C ALA A 228 3.46 28.99 7.47
N THR A 229 3.36 27.76 8.00
CA THR A 229 2.34 27.36 8.99
C THR A 229 2.80 27.52 10.43
N GLY A 230 4.02 28.04 10.67
CA GLY A 230 4.56 28.25 12.02
C GLY A 230 5.37 27.06 12.58
N ILE A 231 5.57 26.01 11.79
CA ILE A 231 6.41 24.86 12.11
C ILE A 231 7.88 25.20 11.79
N ASP A 232 8.82 24.91 12.68
CA ASP A 232 10.25 24.93 12.33
C ASP A 232 10.57 23.68 11.51
N VAL A 233 11.11 23.84 10.32
CA VAL A 233 11.34 22.71 9.40
C VAL A 233 12.79 22.69 8.97
N ARG A 234 13.39 21.52 9.00
CA ARG A 234 14.71 21.22 8.41
C ARG A 234 14.50 20.13 7.37
N GLY A 235 15.33 20.08 6.34
CA GLY A 235 15.21 19.02 5.35
C GLY A 235 16.55 18.65 4.75
N ASN A 236 16.65 17.37 4.40
CA ASN A 236 17.82 16.79 3.76
C ASN A 236 17.39 15.94 2.58
N VAL A 237 18.20 15.97 1.52
CA VAL A 237 18.05 15.10 0.35
C VAL A 237 19.32 14.30 0.21
N ARG A 238 19.18 12.99 0.15
CA ARG A 238 20.28 12.03 0.11
C ARG A 238 20.01 10.94 -0.91
N MET A 239 21.07 10.37 -1.44
CA MET A 239 20.95 9.13 -2.19
C MET A 239 20.69 7.96 -1.23
N GLU A 240 20.03 6.91 -1.71
CA GLU A 240 19.75 5.71 -0.90
C GLU A 240 21.02 5.02 -0.37
N ASP A 241 22.08 4.99 -1.18
CA ASP A 241 23.38 4.38 -0.87
C ASP A 241 24.24 5.22 0.10
N GLU A 242 23.82 6.45 0.40
CA GLU A 242 24.53 7.39 1.28
C GLU A 242 23.97 7.45 2.72
N VAL A 243 22.86 6.73 2.98
CA VAL A 243 22.15 6.83 4.26
C VAL A 243 22.20 5.52 5.00
N SER A 244 22.57 5.58 6.30
CA SER A 244 22.48 4.40 7.15
C SER A 244 21.02 4.04 7.41
N TYR A 245 20.75 2.74 7.41
CA TYR A 245 19.44 2.20 7.78
C TYR A 245 18.98 2.68 9.17
N GLY A 246 19.91 2.83 10.12
CA GLY A 246 19.63 3.37 11.45
C GLY A 246 19.11 4.82 11.42
N LEU A 247 19.58 5.64 10.48
CA LEU A 247 19.04 7.00 10.30
C LEU A 247 17.59 6.94 9.83
N VAL A 248 17.30 6.17 8.76
CA VAL A 248 15.95 6.04 8.19
C VAL A 248 14.96 5.58 9.27
N ARG A 249 15.34 4.63 10.12
CA ARG A 249 14.50 4.12 11.24
C ARG A 249 14.12 5.17 12.28
N SER A 250 14.89 6.25 12.40
CA SER A 250 14.57 7.34 13.33
C SER A 250 13.52 8.31 12.78
N PHE A 251 13.10 8.13 11.51
CA PHE A 251 12.04 8.87 10.86
C PHE A 251 10.85 7.95 10.61
N ARG A 252 9.67 8.54 10.42
CA ARG A 252 8.48 7.85 9.91
C ARG A 252 8.22 8.31 8.49
N ARG A 253 7.65 7.46 7.63
CA ARG A 253 7.27 7.90 6.28
C ARG A 253 6.25 9.03 6.38
N PHE A 254 6.49 10.12 5.67
CA PHE A 254 5.66 11.32 5.75
C PHE A 254 4.38 11.11 4.92
N PRO A 255 3.18 11.10 5.54
CA PRO A 255 1.94 10.75 4.90
C PRO A 255 1.47 11.91 4.04
N LEU A 256 1.93 11.92 2.80
CA LEU A 256 1.23 12.63 1.75
C LEU A 256 0.32 11.57 1.13
N GLU A 257 -0.96 11.59 1.51
CA GLU A 257 -2.02 10.61 1.15
C GLU A 257 -2.32 10.48 -0.37
N HIS A 258 -1.34 10.80 -1.21
CA HIS A 258 -1.37 10.80 -2.68
C HIS A 258 -0.10 10.17 -3.27
N LEU A 259 0.79 9.61 -2.43
CA LEU A 259 1.99 8.89 -2.84
C LEU A 259 1.63 7.67 -3.70
N SER A 260 2.18 7.63 -4.91
CA SER A 260 2.09 6.45 -5.76
C SER A 260 3.04 5.38 -5.21
N LEU A 261 2.54 4.17 -4.99
CA LEU A 261 3.34 3.01 -4.55
C LEU A 261 4.21 2.41 -5.68
N ARG A 262 4.15 2.95 -6.90
CA ARG A 262 5.00 2.49 -8.01
C ARG A 262 6.47 2.77 -7.68
N GLY A 263 7.24 1.69 -7.45
CA GLY A 263 8.65 1.76 -7.11
C GLY A 263 8.94 1.92 -5.61
N ASP A 264 7.91 1.82 -4.75
CA ASP A 264 8.09 1.84 -3.30
C ASP A 264 8.54 0.46 -2.81
N PRO A 265 9.78 0.28 -2.30
CA PRO A 265 10.04 -0.85 -1.42
C PRO A 265 9.14 -0.71 -0.17
N PRO A 266 8.70 -1.83 0.44
CA PRO A 266 7.98 -1.76 1.71
C PRO A 266 8.78 -0.91 2.71
N ASP A 267 8.08 -0.22 3.63
CA ASP A 267 8.75 0.39 4.78
C ASP A 267 9.71 -0.65 5.34
N PRO A 268 10.97 -0.26 5.62
CA PRO A 268 11.99 -1.21 6.01
C PRO A 268 11.49 -2.04 7.19
N MET A 269 11.03 -3.26 6.91
CA MET A 269 10.53 -4.15 7.94
C MET A 269 11.68 -4.44 8.89
N PRO A 270 11.43 -4.44 10.21
CA PRO A 270 12.47 -4.76 11.16
C PRO A 270 13.09 -6.11 10.80
N LEU A 271 14.43 -6.18 10.82
CA LEU A 271 15.08 -7.46 10.98
C LEU A 271 14.67 -7.98 12.36
N GLU A 272 13.95 -9.10 12.40
CA GLU A 272 13.79 -9.90 13.61
C GLU A 272 15.19 -10.38 14.01
N LEU A 273 15.88 -9.63 14.86
CA LEU A 273 17.00 -10.17 15.60
C LEU A 273 16.39 -11.15 16.60
N SER A 274 16.34 -12.44 16.24
CA SER A 274 15.99 -13.46 17.20
C SER A 274 16.91 -13.26 18.41
N ALA A 275 16.32 -12.95 19.57
CA ALA A 275 17.01 -12.98 20.85
C ALA A 275 17.27 -14.46 21.21
N GLY A 276 18.16 -15.09 20.44
CA GLY A 276 18.47 -16.51 20.49
C GLY A 276 19.97 -16.69 20.30
N ASP A 277 20.74 -16.07 21.18
CA ASP A 277 21.98 -16.60 21.77
C ASP A 277 22.78 -15.47 22.41
N ARG A 278 22.31 -15.06 23.60
CA ARG A 278 23.22 -14.66 24.67
C ARG A 278 23.02 -15.65 25.81
N ARG A 279 23.61 -16.83 25.67
CA ARG A 279 23.96 -17.66 26.81
C ARG A 279 25.43 -17.34 27.14
N GLY A 280 25.65 -17.02 28.41
CA GLY A 280 26.95 -16.65 28.96
C GLY A 280 27.93 -17.81 29.06
#